data_AF-A0A3L7RF91-F1
#
_entry.id   AF-A0A3L7RF91-F1
#
_cell.length_a   1.000
_cell.length_b   1.000
_cell.length_c   1.000
_cell.angle_alpha   90.00
_cell.angle_beta   90.00
_cell.angle_gamma   90.00
#
_symmetry.space_group_name_H-M   'P 1'
#
loop_
_entity.id
_entity.type
_entity.pdbx_description
1 polymer ?
#
loop_
_entity_poly.entity_id
_entity_poly.type
_entity_poly.pdbx_seq_one_letter_code
_entity_poly.pdbx_strand_id
1 'polypeptide(L)'
;MTRNRFLLTLAILSYSLSLGCERTESFSQTESSNLKPLAVMYGRFISSNAGRGPKDEAELKAFIKSRPSDELSNLNASDVESLFVSSRDKKPYKLKFDAKPLVPGQSANIFAWEQDGIDGKRFIAGTLGEILEVDQEKFRQLVPNP
;
A
#
# COMPACT_ATOMS: atom_id res chain seq x y z
N MET A 1 -65.20 45.16 19.88
CA MET A 1 -63.74 45.02 19.65
C MET A 1 -63.39 43.54 19.59
N THR A 2 -63.11 43.08 18.37
CA THR A 2 -62.42 41.83 17.98
C THR A 2 -61.01 41.78 18.63
N ARG A 3 -60.31 40.66 18.91
CA ARG A 3 -60.08 39.44 18.12
C ARG A 3 -59.20 38.42 18.90
N ASN A 4 -59.41 37.14 18.59
CA ASN A 4 -58.45 36.04 18.39
C ASN A 4 -57.55 35.44 19.50
N ARG A 5 -57.83 34.15 19.70
CA ARG A 5 -56.94 33.03 20.06
C ARG A 5 -55.71 32.93 19.12
N PHE A 6 -54.57 32.41 19.59
CA PHE A 6 -53.81 31.29 18.97
C PHE A 6 -52.52 31.00 19.74
N LEU A 7 -52.36 29.73 20.15
CA LEU A 7 -51.12 29.09 20.60
C LEU A 7 -50.11 29.05 19.42
N LEU A 8 -48.83 29.34 19.67
CA LEU A 8 -47.70 29.12 18.74
C LEU A 8 -46.49 28.59 19.54
N THR A 9 -46.23 27.28 19.53
CA THR A 9 -45.22 26.52 18.74
C THR A 9 -43.74 26.75 19.07
N LEU A 10 -43.20 25.76 19.81
CA LEU A 10 -41.97 24.97 19.65
C LEU A 10 -40.90 25.35 18.59
N ALA A 11 -39.63 25.12 19.00
CA ALA A 11 -38.47 24.60 18.24
C ALA A 11 -37.38 25.57 17.75
N ILE A 12 -36.16 25.48 18.34
CA ILE A 12 -34.83 25.64 17.69
C ILE A 12 -33.83 24.81 18.54
N LEU A 13 -33.54 23.54 18.24
CA LEU A 13 -32.63 22.98 17.23
C LEU A 13 -31.15 23.43 17.38
N SER A 14 -30.47 22.92 18.42
CA SER A 14 -29.03 23.12 18.62
C SER A 14 -28.23 21.99 17.96
N TYR A 15 -27.73 22.32 16.76
CA TYR A 15 -26.52 21.86 16.06
C TYR A 15 -25.86 20.55 16.52
N SER A 16 -26.05 19.52 15.71
CA SER A 16 -25.25 18.30 15.66
C SER A 16 -23.80 18.61 15.30
N LEU A 17 -22.87 18.48 16.25
CA LEU A 17 -21.46 18.30 15.94
C LEU A 17 -21.28 16.86 15.44
N SER A 18 -21.45 16.68 14.14
CA SER A 18 -20.93 15.51 13.44
C SER A 18 -19.40 15.60 13.44
N LEU A 19 -18.78 15.06 14.49
CA LEU A 19 -17.40 14.57 14.40
C LEU A 19 -17.42 13.40 13.41
N GLY A 20 -17.35 13.76 12.12
CA GLY A 20 -17.09 12.84 11.04
C GLY A 20 -15.73 12.21 11.29
N CYS A 21 -15.75 11.00 11.81
CA CYS A 21 -14.58 10.14 11.86
C CYS A 21 -14.29 9.73 10.41
N GLU A 22 -13.53 10.55 9.70
CA GLU A 22 -13.06 10.25 8.35
C GLU A 22 -11.96 9.18 8.45
N ARG A 23 -12.36 7.92 8.41
CA ARG A 23 -11.44 6.77 8.27
C ARG A 23 -12.00 5.79 7.25
N THR A 24 -12.00 6.13 5.97
CA THR A 24 -12.32 5.11 4.95
C THR A 24 -11.78 5.45 3.57
N GLU A 25 -10.46 5.59 3.34
CA GLU A 25 -9.95 5.62 1.95
C GLU A 25 -8.60 4.92 1.67
N SER A 26 -7.83 4.42 2.65
CA SER A 26 -6.52 3.82 2.33
C SER A 26 -6.57 2.36 1.81
N PHE A 27 -7.69 1.64 2.02
CA PHE A 27 -7.80 0.22 1.69
C PHE A 27 -7.99 -0.01 0.17
N SER A 28 -8.76 0.84 -0.52
CA SER A 28 -9.03 0.71 -1.96
C SER A 28 -7.82 1.06 -2.84
N GLN A 29 -7.07 2.08 -2.43
CA GLN A 29 -5.96 2.60 -3.23
C GLN A 29 -4.70 1.71 -3.14
N THR A 30 -4.55 0.98 -2.04
CA THR A 30 -3.48 -0.02 -1.87
C THR A 30 -3.72 -1.25 -2.75
N GLU A 31 -4.97 -1.71 -2.86
CA GLU A 31 -5.35 -2.88 -3.65
C GLU A 31 -5.27 -2.64 -5.18
N SER A 32 -5.30 -1.37 -5.62
CA SER A 32 -5.12 -0.99 -7.03
C SER A 32 -3.66 -0.68 -7.41
N SER A 33 -2.73 -0.81 -6.46
CA SER A 33 -1.31 -0.61 -6.71
C SER A 33 -0.64 -1.88 -7.24
N ASN A 34 0.17 -1.75 -8.31
CA ASN A 34 1.06 -2.81 -8.77
C ASN A 34 2.08 -3.25 -7.70
N LEU A 35 2.23 -2.47 -6.63
CA LEU A 35 3.08 -2.81 -5.50
C LEU A 35 2.57 -4.04 -4.75
N LYS A 36 1.24 -4.25 -4.67
CA LYS A 36 0.64 -5.40 -3.96
C LYS A 36 1.01 -6.74 -4.59
N PRO A 37 0.77 -6.97 -5.89
CA PRO A 37 1.26 -8.17 -6.54
C PRO A 37 2.77 -8.34 -6.42
N LEU A 38 3.55 -7.26 -6.55
CA LEU A 38 5.01 -7.33 -6.40
C LEU A 38 5.42 -7.81 -5.00
N ALA A 39 4.80 -7.28 -3.93
CA ALA A 39 5.06 -7.67 -2.55
C ALA A 39 4.67 -9.12 -2.26
N VAL A 40 3.53 -9.58 -2.80
CA VAL A 40 3.11 -10.98 -2.71
C VAL A 40 4.12 -11.90 -3.39
N MET A 41 4.57 -11.56 -4.59
CA MET A 41 5.57 -12.33 -5.32
C MET A 41 6.93 -12.35 -4.63
N TYR A 42 7.33 -11.24 -4.00
CA TYR A 42 8.54 -11.18 -3.19
C TYR A 42 8.46 -12.11 -1.96
N GLY A 43 7.34 -12.09 -1.22
CA GLY A 43 7.13 -13.00 -0.09
C GLY A 43 7.14 -14.48 -0.52
N ARG A 44 6.59 -14.80 -1.70
CA ARG A 44 6.64 -16.14 -2.30
C ARG A 44 8.06 -16.55 -2.67
N PHE A 45 8.86 -15.62 -3.21
CA PHE A 45 10.27 -15.87 -3.47
C PHE A 45 10.97 -16.30 -2.18
N ILE A 46 10.85 -15.51 -1.11
CA ILE A 46 11.47 -15.80 0.19
C ILE A 46 11.05 -17.17 0.70
N SER A 47 9.74 -17.46 0.65
CA SER A 47 9.19 -18.73 1.13
C SER A 47 9.73 -19.92 0.34
N SER A 48 9.98 -19.75 -0.96
CA SER A 48 10.53 -20.80 -1.84
C SER A 48 12.05 -20.92 -1.77
N ASN A 49 12.75 -19.95 -1.17
CA ASN A 49 14.20 -19.85 -1.12
C ASN A 49 14.75 -19.91 0.32
N ALA A 50 14.10 -20.69 1.19
CA ALA A 50 14.54 -20.90 2.58
C ALA A 50 14.75 -19.60 3.38
N GLY A 51 13.87 -18.61 3.18
CA GLY A 51 13.96 -17.33 3.89
C GLY A 51 14.87 -16.30 3.20
N ARG A 52 15.59 -16.68 2.14
CA ARG A 52 16.52 -15.82 1.40
C ARG A 52 15.77 -14.88 0.46
N GLY A 53 16.06 -13.57 0.51
CA GLY A 53 15.60 -12.63 -0.51
C GLY A 53 16.35 -12.78 -1.84
N PRO A 54 15.78 -12.25 -2.93
CA PRO A 54 16.46 -12.17 -4.22
C PRO A 54 17.69 -11.26 -4.12
N LYS A 55 18.72 -11.55 -4.92
CA LYS A 55 19.99 -10.81 -4.97
C LYS A 55 19.84 -9.45 -5.66
N ASP A 56 18.96 -9.39 -6.65
CA ASP A 56 18.71 -8.24 -7.51
C ASP A 56 17.32 -8.34 -8.17
N GLU A 57 16.97 -7.28 -8.90
CA GLU A 57 15.71 -7.19 -9.65
C GLU A 57 15.60 -8.27 -10.74
N ALA A 58 16.73 -8.66 -11.34
CA ALA A 58 16.75 -9.66 -12.40
C ALA A 58 16.39 -11.06 -11.89
N GLU A 59 16.89 -11.46 -10.72
CA GLU A 59 16.53 -12.73 -10.06
C GLU A 59 15.04 -12.76 -9.71
N LEU A 60 14.51 -11.65 -9.17
CA LEU A 60 13.09 -11.55 -8.85
C LEU A 60 12.22 -11.64 -10.11
N LYS A 61 12.56 -10.90 -11.17
CA LYS A 61 11.86 -10.99 -12.46
C LYS A 61 11.91 -12.39 -13.05
N ALA A 62 13.06 -13.06 -12.99
CA ALA A 62 13.20 -14.43 -13.47
C ALA A 62 12.30 -15.40 -12.69
N PHE A 63 12.24 -15.25 -11.36
CA PHE A 63 11.32 -16.03 -10.53
C PHE A 63 9.86 -15.80 -10.91
N ILE A 64 9.44 -14.54 -11.06
CA ILE A 64 8.06 -14.20 -11.44
C ILE A 64 7.73 -14.75 -12.83
N LYS A 65 8.64 -14.64 -13.81
CA LYS A 65 8.48 -15.20 -15.16
C LYS A 65 8.39 -16.73 -15.17
N SER A 66 8.95 -17.40 -14.17
CA SER A 66 8.83 -18.85 -14.01
C SER A 66 7.48 -19.31 -13.43
N ARG A 67 6.64 -18.38 -12.96
CA ARG A 67 5.32 -18.71 -12.42
C ARG A 67 4.31 -18.94 -13.54
N PRO A 68 3.29 -19.79 -13.31
CA PRO A 68 2.14 -19.90 -14.19
C PRO A 68 1.48 -18.55 -14.45
N SER A 69 1.05 -18.29 -15.70
CA SER A 69 0.50 -16.98 -16.11
C SER A 69 -0.83 -16.62 -15.43
N ASP A 70 -1.59 -17.64 -15.01
CA ASP A 70 -2.79 -17.51 -14.19
C ASP A 70 -2.48 -16.95 -12.80
N GLU A 71 -1.32 -17.25 -12.22
CA GLU A 71 -0.91 -16.71 -10.92
C GLU A 71 -0.76 -15.18 -10.97
N LEU A 72 -0.20 -14.64 -12.06
CA LEU A 72 -0.10 -13.18 -12.27
C LEU A 72 -1.45 -12.53 -12.55
N SER A 73 -2.26 -13.19 -13.37
CA SER A 73 -3.61 -12.73 -13.72
C SER A 73 -4.49 -12.62 -12.48
N ASN A 74 -4.39 -13.58 -11.56
CA ASN A 74 -5.11 -13.59 -10.28
C ASN A 74 -4.71 -12.45 -9.34
N LEU A 75 -3.55 -11.81 -9.57
CA LEU A 75 -3.10 -10.65 -8.82
C LEU A 75 -3.31 -9.33 -9.58
N ASN A 76 -4.15 -9.33 -10.63
CA ASN A 76 -4.41 -8.19 -11.50
C ASN A 76 -3.16 -7.62 -12.20
N ALA A 77 -2.15 -8.46 -12.43
CA ALA A 77 -0.93 -8.08 -13.14
C ALA A 77 -0.97 -8.56 -14.59
N SER A 78 -0.88 -7.63 -15.54
CA SER A 78 -0.90 -7.94 -16.98
C SER A 78 0.40 -8.56 -17.49
N ASP A 79 1.52 -8.16 -16.89
CA ASP A 79 2.86 -8.55 -17.30
C ASP A 79 3.85 -8.34 -16.15
N VAL A 80 5.03 -8.95 -16.27
CA VAL A 80 6.03 -8.89 -15.20
C VAL A 80 6.67 -7.51 -15.06
N GLU A 81 6.80 -6.75 -16.14
CA GLU A 81 7.51 -5.47 -16.09
C GLU A 81 6.66 -4.38 -15.45
N SER A 82 5.34 -4.38 -15.69
CA SER A 82 4.41 -3.43 -15.06
C SER A 82 4.36 -3.53 -13.54
N LEU A 83 4.68 -4.69 -12.96
CA LEU A 83 4.81 -4.87 -11.50
C LEU A 83 5.84 -3.94 -10.86
N PHE A 84 6.85 -3.53 -11.62
CA PHE A 84 7.96 -2.73 -11.12
C PHE A 84 7.75 -1.23 -11.29
N VAL A 85 6.58 -0.83 -11.79
CA VAL A 85 6.21 0.58 -12.03
C VAL A 85 4.98 0.94 -11.19
N SER A 86 5.03 2.09 -10.52
CA SER A 86 3.88 2.59 -9.77
C SER A 86 2.73 2.92 -10.70
N SER A 87 1.55 2.42 -10.35
CA SER A 87 0.31 2.82 -11.01
C SER A 87 -0.12 4.24 -10.63
N ARG A 88 0.44 4.83 -9.56
CA ARG A 88 0.16 6.19 -9.06
C ARG A 88 1.10 7.23 -9.68
N ASP A 89 2.39 7.18 -9.33
CA ASP A 89 3.37 8.20 -9.75
C ASP A 89 4.01 7.91 -11.13
N LYS A 90 3.67 6.76 -11.73
CA LYS A 90 4.16 6.29 -13.05
C LYS A 90 5.68 6.13 -13.13
N LYS A 91 6.38 6.11 -12.00
CA LYS A 91 7.83 5.87 -11.95
C LYS A 91 8.12 4.43 -11.53
N PRO A 92 9.30 3.89 -11.88
CA PRO A 92 9.77 2.63 -11.33
C PRO A 92 9.82 2.71 -9.81
N TYR A 93 9.44 1.65 -9.11
CA TYR A 93 9.68 1.57 -7.67
C TYR A 93 11.19 1.59 -7.40
N LYS A 94 11.58 2.20 -6.29
CA LYS A 94 12.92 1.99 -5.73
C LYS A 94 12.92 0.67 -4.99
N LEU A 95 13.92 -0.15 -5.26
CA LEU A 95 14.04 -1.48 -4.70
C LEU A 95 15.30 -1.59 -3.84
N LYS A 96 15.17 -2.29 -2.72
CA LYS A 96 16.27 -2.68 -1.85
C LYS A 96 16.23 -4.19 -1.67
N PHE A 97 17.30 -4.84 -2.10
CA PHE A 97 17.45 -6.27 -2.00
C PHE A 97 18.31 -6.63 -0.80
N ASP A 98 17.87 -7.62 -0.04
CA ASP A 98 18.68 -8.27 0.98
C ASP A 98 18.66 -9.77 0.72
N ALA A 99 19.81 -10.29 0.30
CA ALA A 99 19.99 -11.71 0.03
C ALA A 99 20.20 -12.53 1.32
N LYS A 100 20.17 -11.91 2.50
CA LYS A 100 20.29 -12.64 3.76
C LYS A 100 18.96 -13.32 4.12
N PRO A 101 19.00 -14.49 4.77
CA PRO A 101 17.79 -15.09 5.31
C PRO A 101 17.11 -14.16 6.32
N LEU A 102 15.78 -14.08 6.26
CA LEU A 102 15.00 -13.44 7.32
C LEU A 102 15.18 -14.21 8.63
N VAL A 103 15.44 -13.49 9.72
CA VAL A 103 15.56 -14.07 11.06
C VAL A 103 14.16 -14.17 11.69
N PRO A 104 13.78 -15.33 12.28
CA PRO A 104 12.50 -15.45 13.00
C PRO A 104 12.34 -14.35 14.06
N GLY A 105 11.18 -13.70 14.07
CA GLY A 105 10.88 -12.59 15.00
C GLY A 105 11.37 -11.21 14.55
N GLN A 106 12.07 -11.11 13.41
CA GLN A 106 12.38 -9.83 12.79
C GLN A 106 11.14 -9.29 12.06
N SER A 107 10.85 -8.00 12.22
CA SER A 107 9.82 -7.32 11.42
C SER A 107 10.16 -7.40 9.93
N ALA A 108 9.14 -7.44 9.07
CA ALA A 108 9.35 -7.38 7.64
C ALA A 108 10.20 -6.16 7.25
N ASN A 109 11.22 -6.39 6.43
CA ASN A 109 12.09 -5.32 5.96
C ASN A 109 11.40 -4.62 4.79
N ILE A 110 11.52 -3.30 4.68
CA ILE A 110 11.03 -2.58 3.51
C ILE A 110 11.95 -2.90 2.32
N PHE A 111 11.38 -3.39 1.23
CA PHE A 111 12.11 -3.77 0.03
C PHE A 111 11.74 -2.94 -1.20
N ALA A 112 10.59 -2.27 -1.21
CA ALA A 112 10.16 -1.44 -2.34
C ALA A 112 9.38 -0.20 -1.89
N TRP A 113 9.52 0.91 -2.62
CA TRP A 113 8.76 2.14 -2.37
C TRP A 113 8.59 3.03 -3.60
N GLU A 114 7.58 3.89 -3.56
CA GLU A 114 7.33 4.94 -4.56
C GLU A 114 8.40 6.03 -4.53
N GLN A 115 8.73 6.58 -5.70
CA GLN A 115 9.75 7.62 -5.81
C GLN A 115 9.24 8.97 -5.38
N ASP A 116 8.07 9.36 -5.87
CA ASP A 116 7.46 10.66 -5.55
C ASP A 116 6.25 10.46 -4.65
N GLY A 117 5.41 9.46 -4.95
CA GLY A 117 4.10 9.28 -4.34
C GLY A 117 3.08 10.31 -4.83
N ILE A 118 1.95 10.41 -4.12
CA ILE A 118 0.86 11.37 -4.40
C ILE A 118 0.45 12.05 -3.08
N ASP A 119 0.13 13.35 -3.12
CA ASP A 119 -0.33 14.14 -1.96
C ASP A 119 0.63 14.09 -0.74
N GLY A 120 1.93 14.04 -1.01
CA GLY A 120 2.96 13.97 0.04
C GLY A 120 3.03 12.62 0.77
N LYS A 121 2.33 11.60 0.27
CA LYS A 121 2.33 10.23 0.80
C LYS A 121 2.91 9.25 -0.22
N ARG A 122 3.51 8.17 0.27
CA ARG A 122 4.11 7.11 -0.54
C ARG A 122 3.64 5.75 -0.09
N PHE A 123 3.46 4.86 -1.05
CA PHE A 123 3.39 3.45 -0.74
C PHE A 123 4.79 2.86 -0.55
N ILE A 124 4.91 2.03 0.49
CA ILE A 124 6.07 1.20 0.79
C ILE A 124 5.61 -0.25 0.94
N ALA A 125 6.48 -1.20 0.59
CA ALA A 125 6.22 -2.62 0.70
C ALA A 125 7.26 -3.34 1.55
N GLY A 126 6.77 -4.15 2.48
CA GLY A 126 7.59 -5.04 3.28
C GLY A 126 7.78 -6.41 2.64
N THR A 127 8.85 -7.10 3.02
CA THR A 127 9.24 -8.41 2.47
C THR A 127 8.21 -9.52 2.66
N LEU A 128 7.23 -9.33 3.55
CA LEU A 128 6.16 -10.29 3.87
C LEU A 128 4.82 -9.96 3.19
N GLY A 129 4.79 -9.06 2.20
CA GLY A 129 3.58 -8.76 1.42
C GLY A 129 2.70 -7.65 1.98
N GLU A 130 3.12 -7.02 3.07
CA GLU A 130 2.50 -5.81 3.64
C GLU A 130 2.75 -4.59 2.75
N ILE A 131 1.75 -3.71 2.67
CA ILE A 131 1.88 -2.39 2.05
C ILE A 131 1.34 -1.36 3.02
N LEU A 132 2.09 -0.27 3.15
CA LEU A 132 1.71 0.86 3.97
C LEU A 132 1.73 2.11 3.11
N GLU A 133 0.73 2.96 3.29
CA GLU A 133 0.80 4.35 2.88
C GLU A 133 1.34 5.19 4.03
N VAL A 134 2.41 5.92 3.76
CA VAL A 134 3.12 6.68 4.78
C VAL A 134 3.37 8.11 4.31
N ASP A 135 3.27 9.06 5.23
CA ASP A 135 3.74 10.42 4.99
C ASP A 135 5.28 10.49 4.97
N GLN A 136 5.81 11.66 4.62
CA GLN A 136 7.24 11.91 4.53
C GLN A 136 7.99 11.68 5.84
N GLU A 137 7.38 11.95 7.00
CA GLU A 137 8.03 11.73 8.30
C GLU A 137 8.18 10.25 8.58
N LYS A 138 7.09 9.49 8.44
CA LYS A 138 7.09 8.05 8.65
C LYS A 138 7.94 7.33 7.61
N PHE A 139 7.96 7.80 6.37
CA PHE A 139 8.85 7.29 5.31
C PHE A 139 10.32 7.36 5.72
N ARG A 140 10.79 8.49 6.25
CA ARG A 140 12.19 8.64 6.72
C ARG A 140 12.56 7.71 7.87
N GLN A 141 11.59 7.35 8.72
CA GLN A 141 11.82 6.40 9.81
C GLN A 141 11.96 4.96 9.30
N LEU A 142 11.17 4.59 8.29
CA LEU A 142 11.09 3.21 7.79
C LEU A 142 12.09 2.91 6.67
N VAL A 143 12.49 3.93 5.90
CA VAL A 143 13.44 3.81 4.79
C VAL A 143 14.62 4.77 5.03
N PRO A 144 15.55 4.42 5.94
CA PRO A 144 16.76 5.21 6.15
C PRO A 144 17.69 5.02 4.95
N ASN A 145 18.18 6.14 4.39
CA ASN A 145 19.01 6.21 3.18
C ASN A 145 18.31 5.69 1.90
N PRO A 146 17.23 6.35 1.47
CA PRO A 146 16.44 5.96 0.28
C PRO A 146 17.14 6.21 -1.06
#